data_AF-A0A061F6R1-F1
#
_entry.id   AF-A0A061F6R1-F1
#
_cell.length_a   1.000
_cell.length_b   1.000
_cell.length_c   1.000
_cell.angle_alpha   90.00
_cell.angle_beta   90.00
_cell.angle_gamma   90.00
#
_symmetry.space_group_name_H-M   'P 1'
#
loop_
_entity.id
_entity.type
_entity.pdbx_description
1 polymer ?
#
loop_
_entity_poly.entity_id
_entity_poly.type
_entity_poly.pdbx_seq_one_letter_code
_entity_poly.pdbx_strand_id
1 'polypeptide(L)'
;MDVSQHSELPQSAFPPYGRTFFHQPTGRFSDGRLVIDFIAEDFRLPFLPPYFGGENGRSNNFQKGVNLAVAGATALDDEILKERGITNPATNVTLGVELGFFRDVLSSLCSSSSDCRKLLSNSLIVMGEIGGNDYNFAFEEGKSNEETRELVPLVIDTIASAIHELIELGAVTFLVPGNLPFGCFPSCLTNFEGSDEEEYDPLTGCLTWLNQFSEYHNQLLQEELARIQEIHPHVNIVYADYYSAAIRFYLSPKQFGFRKETLTKACCGGGGPYNFNLSAICGYPLVTSCCDDPSSYVSWDGIHYTEAANRLLSRAILDGLHTNFPISNSLCQSFTVNNKLSNS
;
A
#
# COMPACT_ATOMS: atom_id res chain seq x y z
N MET A 1 -12.46 16.21 -7.16
CA MET A 1 -11.70 17.45 -7.39
C MET A 1 -12.66 18.64 -7.32
N ASP A 2 -12.75 19.25 -6.15
CA ASP A 2 -12.71 20.69 -5.93
C ASP A 2 -12.32 20.92 -4.45
N VAL A 3 -11.89 22.14 -4.13
CA VAL A 3 -11.59 22.76 -2.82
C VAL A 3 -10.09 22.90 -2.45
N SER A 4 -9.46 23.82 -3.19
CA SER A 4 -8.81 25.05 -2.66
C SER A 4 -7.45 25.08 -1.96
N GLN A 5 -6.62 24.02 -1.91
CA GLN A 5 -5.20 24.17 -1.50
C GLN A 5 -4.11 23.41 -2.28
N HIS A 6 -4.43 22.56 -3.27
CA HIS A 6 -3.40 21.86 -4.05
C HIS A 6 -3.21 22.47 -5.45
N SER A 7 -2.28 23.42 -5.56
CA SER A 7 -1.83 23.94 -6.86
C SER A 7 -0.71 23.13 -7.52
N GLU A 8 -0.32 21.99 -6.94
CA GLU A 8 0.72 21.13 -7.52
C GLU A 8 0.27 19.66 -7.52
N LEU A 9 0.48 18.99 -8.66
CA LEU A 9 0.28 17.55 -8.80
C LEU A 9 1.29 16.80 -7.91
N PRO A 10 0.98 15.59 -7.41
CA PRO A 10 1.92 14.81 -6.61
C PRO A 10 3.17 14.44 -7.44
N GLN A 11 4.31 14.17 -6.79
CA GLN A 11 5.57 13.85 -7.48
C GLN A 11 5.44 12.64 -8.43
N SER A 12 4.57 11.68 -8.11
CA SER A 12 4.27 10.51 -8.95
C SER A 12 3.54 10.83 -10.26
N ALA A 13 3.12 12.08 -10.46
CA ALA A 13 2.58 12.59 -11.71
C ALA A 13 3.65 13.04 -12.71
N PHE A 14 4.93 13.01 -12.33
CA PHE A 14 6.05 13.45 -13.17
C PHE A 14 7.03 12.30 -13.46
N PRO A 15 7.77 12.34 -14.58
CA PRO A 15 8.86 11.39 -14.81
C PRO A 15 9.91 11.46 -13.70
N PRO A 16 10.58 10.36 -13.35
CA PRO A 16 10.62 9.08 -14.06
C PRO A 16 9.60 8.02 -13.60
N TYR A 17 8.57 8.38 -12.82
CA TYR A 17 7.53 7.43 -12.39
C TYR A 17 6.84 6.76 -13.58
N GLY A 18 6.51 5.47 -13.43
CA GLY A 18 5.84 4.67 -14.46
C GLY A 18 6.70 4.26 -15.67
N ARG A 19 8.01 4.58 -15.71
CA ARG A 19 8.90 4.34 -16.87
C ARG A 19 8.98 2.88 -17.34
N THR A 20 8.84 1.91 -16.46
CA THR A 20 9.12 0.49 -16.74
C THR A 20 7.96 -0.21 -17.44
N PHE A 21 6.74 -0.03 -16.94
CA PHE A 21 5.54 -0.69 -17.50
C PHE A 21 4.60 0.24 -18.26
N PHE A 22 4.27 1.39 -17.67
CA PHE A 22 3.32 2.33 -18.26
C PHE A 22 3.98 3.24 -19.29
N HIS A 23 5.31 3.38 -19.22
CA HIS A 23 6.14 4.28 -20.03
C HIS A 23 5.76 5.77 -19.93
N GLN A 24 4.97 6.11 -18.91
CA GLN A 24 4.57 7.47 -18.55
C GLN A 24 4.11 7.49 -17.08
N PRO A 25 4.15 8.66 -16.41
CA PRO A 25 3.61 8.79 -15.06
C PRO A 25 2.11 8.51 -15.01
N THR A 26 1.66 7.78 -13.99
CA THR A 26 0.24 7.49 -13.77
C THR A 26 -0.24 7.88 -12.36
N GLY A 27 0.58 8.58 -11.57
CA GLY A 27 0.32 8.83 -10.15
C GLY A 27 0.67 7.66 -9.21
N ARG A 28 1.15 6.52 -9.75
CA ARG A 28 1.66 5.41 -8.94
C ARG A 28 3.07 5.73 -8.44
N PHE A 29 3.30 5.53 -7.15
CA PHE A 29 4.60 5.70 -6.52
C PHE A 29 5.52 4.51 -6.78
N SER A 30 5.85 4.27 -8.04
CA SER A 30 6.79 3.25 -8.50
C SER A 30 7.26 3.56 -9.93
N ASP A 31 8.29 2.88 -10.40
CA ASP A 31 8.65 2.87 -11.82
C ASP A 31 7.64 2.11 -12.70
N GLY A 32 6.67 1.43 -12.11
CA GLY A 32 5.64 0.71 -12.85
C GLY A 32 4.43 0.36 -12.00
N ARG A 33 4.05 -0.91 -12.02
CA ARG A 33 2.91 -1.47 -11.29
C ARG A 33 3.19 -1.64 -9.80
N LEU A 34 2.14 -1.44 -9.01
CA LEU A 34 2.08 -1.71 -7.58
C LEU A 34 1.59 -3.14 -7.32
N VAL A 35 1.69 -3.62 -6.08
CA VAL A 35 1.16 -4.94 -5.67
C VAL A 35 -0.33 -5.10 -6.06
N ILE A 36 -1.14 -4.06 -5.84
CA ILE A 36 -2.58 -4.10 -6.17
C ILE A 36 -2.85 -4.27 -7.67
N ASP A 37 -1.96 -3.77 -8.54
CA ASP A 37 -2.11 -3.94 -9.99
C ASP A 37 -1.86 -5.40 -10.40
N PHE A 38 -0.86 -6.04 -9.80
CA PHE A 38 -0.58 -7.46 -10.03
C PHE A 38 -1.70 -8.36 -9.48
N ILE A 39 -2.28 -8.00 -8.32
CA ILE A 39 -3.48 -8.67 -7.80
C ILE A 39 -4.64 -8.54 -8.80
N ALA A 40 -4.92 -7.33 -9.29
CA ALA A 40 -5.97 -7.12 -10.28
C ALA A 40 -5.74 -7.94 -11.57
N GLU A 41 -4.51 -8.00 -12.07
CA GLU A 41 -4.14 -8.83 -13.22
C GLU A 41 -4.41 -10.32 -12.99
N ASP A 42 -4.04 -10.84 -11.82
CA ASP A 42 -4.25 -12.24 -11.46
C ASP A 42 -5.74 -12.62 -11.45
N PHE A 43 -6.57 -11.73 -10.88
CA PHE A 43 -8.03 -11.86 -10.91
C PHE A 43 -8.68 -11.49 -12.26
N ARG A 44 -7.89 -11.16 -13.29
CA ARG A 44 -8.34 -10.73 -14.63
C ARG A 44 -9.26 -9.50 -14.60
N LEU A 45 -9.04 -8.62 -13.63
CA LEU A 45 -9.69 -7.33 -13.49
C LEU A 45 -8.88 -6.25 -14.23
N PRO A 46 -9.52 -5.18 -14.70
CA PRO A 46 -8.78 -4.00 -15.14
C PRO A 46 -8.04 -3.37 -13.96
N PHE A 47 -7.01 -2.56 -14.23
CA PHE A 47 -6.42 -1.75 -13.18
C PHE A 47 -7.47 -0.85 -12.53
N LEU A 48 -7.40 -0.77 -11.21
CA LEU A 48 -8.36 0.00 -10.43
C LEU A 48 -8.16 1.50 -10.73
N PRO A 49 -9.20 2.18 -11.23
CA PRO A 49 -9.12 3.63 -11.39
C PRO A 49 -9.06 4.29 -10.01
N PRO A 50 -8.28 5.37 -9.85
CA PRO A 50 -8.30 6.14 -8.61
C PRO A 50 -9.68 6.80 -8.42
N TYR A 51 -10.08 6.99 -7.16
CA TYR A 51 -11.30 7.72 -6.79
C TYR A 51 -11.31 9.13 -7.42
N PHE A 52 -10.19 9.82 -7.33
CA PHE A 52 -9.95 11.10 -7.99
C PHE A 52 -9.25 10.87 -9.34
N GLY A 53 -9.72 11.50 -10.42
CA GLY A 53 -9.01 11.48 -11.71
C GLY A 53 -9.80 10.93 -12.89
N GLY A 54 -11.11 11.10 -12.88
CA GLY A 54 -11.94 10.82 -14.04
C GLY A 54 -11.54 11.61 -15.30
N GLU A 55 -11.44 10.93 -16.44
CA GLU A 55 -11.06 11.58 -17.71
C GLU A 55 -12.04 12.70 -18.08
N ASN A 56 -11.51 13.88 -18.42
CA ASN A 56 -12.30 15.03 -18.86
C ASN A 56 -13.41 15.44 -17.87
N GLY A 57 -13.19 15.23 -16.57
CA GLY A 57 -14.15 15.57 -15.52
C GLY A 57 -15.35 14.62 -15.41
N ARG A 58 -15.33 13.46 -16.10
CA ARG A 58 -16.36 12.43 -15.96
C ARG A 58 -16.01 11.49 -14.82
N SER A 59 -16.99 11.10 -14.00
CA SER A 59 -16.77 10.07 -12.98
C SER A 59 -16.28 8.76 -13.59
N ASN A 60 -15.30 8.13 -12.94
CA ASN A 60 -14.82 6.82 -13.33
C ASN A 60 -15.93 5.77 -13.13
N ASN A 61 -15.95 4.76 -14.01
CA ASN A 61 -16.84 3.61 -13.81
C ASN A 61 -16.21 2.64 -12.79
N PHE A 62 -16.78 2.60 -11.58
CA PHE A 62 -16.29 1.79 -10.47
C PHE A 62 -16.87 0.38 -10.40
N GLN A 63 -17.66 -0.05 -11.40
CA GLN A 63 -18.29 -1.40 -11.41
C GLN A 63 -17.29 -2.55 -11.33
N LYS A 64 -16.04 -2.34 -11.76
CA LYS A 64 -14.97 -3.36 -11.72
C LYS A 64 -13.92 -3.09 -10.64
N GLY A 65 -14.24 -2.21 -9.69
CA GLY A 65 -13.37 -1.80 -8.60
C GLY A 65 -12.91 -0.35 -8.69
N VAL A 66 -12.34 0.12 -7.59
CA VAL A 66 -11.84 1.47 -7.39
C VAL A 66 -10.64 1.41 -6.44
N ASN A 67 -9.67 2.29 -6.63
CA ASN A 67 -8.60 2.53 -5.66
C ASN A 67 -8.90 3.81 -4.90
N LEU A 68 -9.10 3.70 -3.59
CA LEU A 68 -9.40 4.81 -2.69
C LEU A 68 -8.16 5.34 -1.97
N ALA A 69 -7.03 4.63 -2.09
CA ALA A 69 -5.82 4.95 -1.35
C ALA A 69 -5.21 6.29 -1.81
N VAL A 70 -4.78 7.09 -0.83
CA VAL A 70 -4.06 8.34 -1.05
C VAL A 70 -2.66 8.22 -0.44
N ALA A 71 -1.63 8.55 -1.23
CA ALA A 71 -0.26 8.52 -0.75
C ALA A 71 -0.07 9.50 0.42
N GLY A 72 0.63 9.04 1.46
CA GLY A 72 0.80 9.78 2.70
C GLY A 72 -0.39 9.71 3.66
N ALA A 73 -1.49 9.02 3.31
CA ALA A 73 -2.62 8.88 4.23
C ALA A 73 -2.23 8.13 5.50
N THR A 74 -2.77 8.58 6.63
CA THR A 74 -2.57 7.97 7.95
C THR A 74 -3.80 7.15 8.36
N ALA A 75 -3.60 6.16 9.22
CA ALA A 75 -4.72 5.48 9.85
C ALA A 75 -5.44 6.41 10.81
N LEU A 76 -4.68 7.08 11.68
CA LEU A 76 -5.19 7.99 12.68
C LEU A 76 -5.63 9.33 12.06
N ASP A 77 -6.60 9.94 12.73
CA ASP A 77 -7.01 11.30 12.42
C ASP A 77 -5.92 12.31 12.75
N ASP A 78 -5.80 13.33 11.91
CA ASP A 78 -4.78 14.39 11.99
C ASP A 78 -4.78 15.11 13.36
N GLU A 79 -5.94 15.22 14.02
CA GLU A 79 -6.05 15.79 15.37
C GLU A 79 -5.26 14.96 16.42
N ILE A 80 -5.34 13.62 16.36
CA ILE A 80 -4.66 12.71 17.28
C ILE A 80 -3.14 12.80 17.11
N LEU A 81 -2.67 12.93 15.87
CA LEU A 81 -1.26 13.08 15.53
C LEU A 81 -0.73 14.46 15.97
N LYS A 82 -1.48 15.53 15.70
CA LYS A 82 -1.12 16.90 16.10
C LYS A 82 -1.01 17.07 17.62
N GLU A 83 -1.90 16.45 18.39
CA GLU A 83 -1.80 16.43 19.87
C GLU A 83 -0.49 15.82 20.37
N ARG A 84 0.12 14.93 19.60
CA ARG A 84 1.42 14.30 19.89
C ARG A 84 2.59 15.04 19.24
N GLY A 85 2.32 16.18 18.61
CA GLY A 85 3.32 16.98 17.90
C GLY A 85 3.88 16.23 16.68
N ILE A 86 3.01 15.52 15.95
CA ILE A 86 3.33 14.86 14.68
C ILE A 86 2.52 15.55 13.60
N THR A 87 3.17 15.91 12.49
CA THR A 87 2.49 16.56 11.36
C THR A 87 2.57 15.71 10.10
N ASN A 88 1.49 15.66 9.33
CA ASN A 88 1.47 15.03 8.01
C ASN A 88 1.54 16.14 6.94
N PRO A 89 2.72 16.37 6.32
CA PRO A 89 2.86 17.39 5.28
C PRO A 89 2.36 16.91 3.90
N ALA A 90 2.12 15.61 3.72
CA ALA A 90 1.82 15.04 2.41
C ALA A 90 0.35 15.17 2.02
N THR A 91 -0.57 14.97 2.96
CA THR A 91 -2.02 15.02 2.73
C THR A 91 -2.79 15.23 4.03
N ASN A 92 -4.04 15.64 3.93
CA ASN A 92 -5.00 15.63 5.05
C ASN A 92 -5.95 14.42 4.99
N VAL A 93 -5.73 13.48 4.09
CA VAL A 93 -6.54 12.26 3.95
C VAL A 93 -6.10 11.25 5.01
N THR A 94 -7.08 10.69 5.71
CA THR A 94 -6.92 9.64 6.73
C THR A 94 -7.76 8.42 6.34
N LEU A 95 -7.60 7.29 7.02
CA LEU A 95 -8.44 6.11 6.79
C LEU A 95 -9.93 6.42 6.94
N GLY A 96 -10.30 7.28 7.91
CA GLY A 96 -11.67 7.74 8.08
C GLY A 96 -12.19 8.52 6.85
N VAL A 97 -11.34 9.32 6.23
CA VAL A 97 -11.65 10.05 4.99
C VAL A 97 -11.79 9.08 3.80
N GLU A 98 -10.89 8.09 3.69
CA GLU A 98 -10.98 7.04 2.65
C GLU A 98 -12.25 6.18 2.79
N LEU A 99 -12.69 5.89 4.02
CA LEU A 99 -13.99 5.27 4.28
C LEU A 99 -15.16 6.17 3.85
N GLY A 100 -15.02 7.49 3.99
CA GLY A 100 -15.95 8.45 3.39
C GLY A 100 -16.06 8.27 1.87
N PHE A 101 -14.93 8.22 1.17
CA PHE A 101 -14.90 7.97 -0.28
C PHE A 101 -15.51 6.61 -0.63
N PHE A 102 -15.26 5.59 0.18
CA PHE A 102 -15.87 4.27 0.01
C PHE A 102 -17.39 4.34 0.06
N ARG A 103 -17.96 5.03 1.06
CA ARG A 103 -19.42 5.21 1.18
C ARG A 103 -20.00 5.97 -0.01
N ASP A 104 -19.30 7.00 -0.49
CA ASP A 104 -19.69 7.75 -1.69
C ASP A 104 -19.74 6.83 -2.91
N VAL A 105 -18.69 6.03 -3.15
CA VAL A 105 -18.67 5.05 -4.25
C VAL A 105 -19.77 4.02 -4.10
N LEU A 106 -19.95 3.47 -2.90
CA LEU A 106 -20.99 2.47 -2.64
C LEU A 106 -22.37 3.02 -2.98
N SER A 107 -22.69 4.25 -2.54
CA SER A 107 -23.96 4.92 -2.85
C SER A 107 -24.20 5.11 -4.35
N SER A 108 -23.13 5.21 -5.15
CA SER A 108 -23.22 5.32 -6.61
C SER A 108 -23.38 3.97 -7.33
N LEU A 109 -23.01 2.86 -6.69
CA LEU A 109 -22.99 1.52 -7.28
C LEU A 109 -24.21 0.66 -6.91
N CYS A 110 -24.85 0.91 -5.76
CA CYS A 110 -25.99 0.14 -5.30
C CYS A 110 -27.18 1.04 -4.92
N SER A 111 -28.40 0.62 -5.27
CA SER A 111 -29.62 1.39 -5.03
C SER A 111 -30.35 1.01 -3.74
N SER A 112 -29.95 -0.09 -3.08
CA SER A 112 -30.53 -0.58 -1.84
C SER A 112 -29.49 -1.29 -0.97
N SER A 113 -29.74 -1.40 0.34
CA SER A 113 -28.84 -2.13 1.25
C SER A 113 -28.62 -3.58 0.81
N SER A 114 -29.64 -4.25 0.28
CA SER A 114 -29.52 -5.61 -0.28
C SER A 114 -28.54 -5.66 -1.45
N ASP A 115 -28.62 -4.69 -2.36
CA ASP A 115 -27.73 -4.62 -3.52
C ASP A 115 -26.29 -4.33 -3.09
N CYS A 116 -26.10 -3.44 -2.11
CA CYS A 116 -24.78 -3.13 -1.56
C CYS A 116 -24.16 -4.37 -0.91
N ARG A 117 -24.91 -5.08 -0.06
CA ARG A 117 -24.45 -6.34 0.56
C ARG A 117 -24.07 -7.38 -0.48
N LYS A 118 -24.85 -7.53 -1.54
CA LYS A 118 -24.53 -8.46 -2.64
C LYS A 118 -23.28 -8.04 -3.42
N LEU A 119 -23.08 -6.75 -3.67
CA LEU A 119 -21.87 -6.25 -4.31
C LEU A 119 -20.65 -6.54 -3.45
N LEU A 120 -20.69 -6.13 -2.18
CA LEU A 120 -19.60 -6.29 -1.23
C LEU A 120 -19.30 -7.74 -0.88
N SER A 121 -20.31 -8.61 -0.83
CA SER A 121 -20.10 -10.04 -0.62
C SER A 121 -19.35 -10.73 -1.77
N ASN A 122 -19.29 -10.09 -2.95
CA ASN A 122 -18.56 -10.57 -4.13
C ASN A 122 -17.31 -9.72 -4.43
N SER A 123 -16.93 -8.83 -3.51
CA SER A 123 -15.79 -7.93 -3.69
C SER A 123 -14.64 -8.34 -2.76
N LEU A 124 -13.41 -8.10 -3.21
CA LEU A 124 -12.22 -8.16 -2.36
C LEU A 124 -11.93 -6.75 -1.85
N ILE A 125 -11.90 -6.57 -0.53
CA ILE A 125 -11.42 -5.34 0.10
C ILE A 125 -9.95 -5.51 0.44
N VAL A 126 -9.10 -4.63 -0.07
CA VAL A 126 -7.70 -4.55 0.34
C VAL A 126 -7.56 -3.37 1.30
N MET A 127 -7.30 -3.68 2.58
CA MET A 127 -7.24 -2.70 3.67
C MET A 127 -5.79 -2.42 4.05
N GLY A 128 -5.11 -1.55 3.29
CA GLY A 128 -3.75 -1.08 3.62
C GLY A 128 -2.73 -1.14 2.48
N GLU A 129 -1.43 -0.93 2.74
CA GLU A 129 -0.72 -0.79 4.03
C GLU A 129 -0.96 0.59 4.71
N ILE A 130 -2.06 0.73 5.43
CA ILE A 130 -2.43 1.96 6.15
C ILE A 130 -1.91 1.85 7.59
N GLY A 131 -1.44 2.96 8.16
CA GLY A 131 -0.81 2.98 9.49
C GLY A 131 0.71 3.17 9.46
N GLY A 132 1.39 2.76 8.39
CA GLY A 132 2.83 2.94 8.27
C GLY A 132 3.27 4.41 8.26
N ASN A 133 2.48 5.28 7.62
CA ASN A 133 2.74 6.72 7.58
C ASN A 133 2.63 7.38 8.97
N ASP A 134 1.74 6.90 9.84
CA ASP A 134 1.60 7.40 11.21
C ASP A 134 2.92 7.29 11.98
N TYR A 135 3.66 6.21 11.75
CA TYR A 135 4.96 5.95 12.38
C TYR A 135 6.09 6.66 11.66
N ASN A 136 6.11 6.67 10.32
CA ASN A 136 7.13 7.36 9.55
C ASN A 136 7.16 8.86 9.88
N PHE A 137 5.99 9.51 9.92
CA PHE A 137 5.93 10.93 10.32
C PHE A 137 6.34 11.15 11.77
N ALA A 138 6.04 10.22 12.68
CA ALA A 138 6.53 10.30 14.06
C ALA A 138 8.07 10.25 14.11
N PHE A 139 8.68 9.32 13.39
CA PHE A 139 10.14 9.20 13.32
C PHE A 139 10.81 10.39 12.61
N GLU A 140 10.18 10.95 11.58
CA GLU A 140 10.66 12.16 10.89
C GLU A 140 10.62 13.40 11.81
N GLU A 141 9.63 13.49 12.70
CA GLU A 141 9.54 14.53 13.74
C GLU A 141 10.44 14.25 14.97
N GLY A 142 11.27 13.20 14.91
CA GLY A 142 12.25 12.86 15.93
C GLY A 142 11.68 12.21 17.19
N LYS A 143 10.48 11.63 17.12
CA LYS A 143 9.91 10.85 18.22
C LYS A 143 10.75 9.59 18.48
N SER A 144 10.86 9.20 19.74
CA SER A 144 11.58 7.99 20.11
C SER A 144 10.84 6.72 19.66
N ASN A 145 11.52 5.59 19.67
CA ASN A 145 10.89 4.29 19.44
C ASN A 145 9.78 4.02 20.46
N GLU A 146 10.01 4.33 21.74
CA GLU A 146 9.02 4.17 22.81
C GLU A 146 7.78 5.04 22.57
N GLU A 147 7.96 6.33 22.28
CA GLU A 147 6.85 7.26 21.99
C GLU A 147 6.06 6.80 20.75
N THR A 148 6.76 6.37 19.70
CA THR A 148 6.12 5.93 18.45
C THR A 148 5.36 4.61 18.65
N ARG A 149 5.82 3.72 19.54
CA ARG A 149 5.12 2.47 19.86
C ARG A 149 3.77 2.70 20.54
N GLU A 150 3.57 3.83 21.22
CA GLU A 150 2.28 4.19 21.80
C GLU A 150 1.20 4.45 20.73
N LEU A 151 1.59 4.75 19.49
CA LEU A 151 0.66 4.88 18.37
C LEU A 151 0.15 3.54 17.86
N VAL A 152 0.90 2.45 18.07
CA VAL A 152 0.60 1.14 17.46
C VAL A 152 -0.79 0.63 17.84
N PRO A 153 -1.18 0.55 19.13
CA PRO A 153 -2.52 0.11 19.49
C PRO A 153 -3.62 0.98 18.89
N LEU A 154 -3.42 2.31 18.84
CA LEU A 154 -4.40 3.24 18.28
C LEU A 154 -4.61 2.97 16.77
N VAL A 155 -3.52 2.79 16.03
CA VAL A 155 -3.58 2.47 14.59
C VAL A 155 -4.29 1.14 14.36
N ILE A 156 -3.97 0.10 15.14
CA ILE A 156 -4.61 -1.21 15.04
C ILE A 156 -6.10 -1.11 15.34
N ASP A 157 -6.51 -0.39 16.39
CA ASP A 157 -7.91 -0.16 16.73
C ASP A 157 -8.66 0.58 15.63
N THR A 158 -8.02 1.56 14.97
CA THR A 158 -8.61 2.29 13.85
C THR A 158 -8.80 1.40 12.62
N ILE A 159 -7.81 0.54 12.29
CA ILE A 159 -7.94 -0.45 11.21
C ILE A 159 -9.05 -1.46 11.52
N ALA A 160 -9.09 -1.98 12.75
CA ALA A 160 -10.11 -2.92 13.21
C ALA A 160 -11.51 -2.32 13.12
N SER A 161 -11.67 -1.06 13.54
CA SER A 161 -12.92 -0.32 13.45
C SER A 161 -13.39 -0.16 11.99
N ALA A 162 -12.47 0.18 11.08
CA ALA A 162 -12.75 0.26 9.65
C ALA A 162 -13.21 -1.08 9.08
N ILE A 163 -12.54 -2.19 9.44
CA ILE A 163 -12.92 -3.54 9.01
C ILE A 163 -14.32 -3.90 9.53
N HIS A 164 -14.60 -3.66 10.82
CA HIS A 164 -15.92 -3.91 11.41
C HIS A 164 -17.03 -3.15 10.68
N GLU A 165 -16.82 -1.88 10.37
CA GLU A 165 -17.80 -1.09 9.63
C GLU A 165 -18.06 -1.69 8.23
N LEU A 166 -17.00 -2.07 7.51
CA LEU A 166 -17.15 -2.67 6.18
C LEU A 166 -17.87 -4.03 6.23
N ILE A 167 -17.66 -4.81 7.29
CA ILE A 167 -18.42 -6.05 7.54
C ILE A 167 -19.90 -5.73 7.75
N GLU A 168 -20.23 -4.71 8.55
CA GLU A 168 -21.62 -4.29 8.78
C GLU A 168 -22.32 -3.86 7.48
N LEU A 169 -21.59 -3.21 6.57
CA LEU A 169 -22.04 -2.84 5.23
C LEU A 169 -22.21 -4.05 4.29
N GLY A 170 -21.56 -5.17 4.58
CA GLY A 170 -21.73 -6.45 3.88
C GLY A 170 -20.49 -6.99 3.17
N ALA A 171 -19.31 -6.44 3.43
CA ALA A 171 -18.05 -7.00 2.93
C ALA A 171 -17.72 -8.30 3.67
N VAL A 172 -17.27 -9.31 2.92
CA VAL A 172 -17.01 -10.66 3.47
C VAL A 172 -15.62 -11.19 3.13
N THR A 173 -14.82 -10.47 2.34
CA THR A 173 -13.49 -10.92 1.93
C THR A 173 -12.51 -9.76 2.02
N PHE A 174 -11.54 -9.90 2.91
CA PHE A 174 -10.54 -8.88 3.21
C PHE A 174 -9.14 -9.43 2.99
N LEU A 175 -8.29 -8.61 2.39
CA LEU A 175 -6.84 -8.77 2.38
C LEU A 175 -6.25 -7.61 3.17
N VAL A 176 -5.56 -7.91 4.26
CA VAL A 176 -5.00 -6.90 5.17
C VAL A 176 -3.48 -7.08 5.22
N PRO A 177 -2.70 -6.27 4.50
CA PRO A 177 -1.25 -6.32 4.57
C PRO A 177 -0.72 -5.78 5.91
N GLY A 178 0.32 -6.42 6.42
CA GLY A 178 1.15 -5.83 7.47
C GLY A 178 2.17 -4.84 6.92
N ASN A 179 2.88 -4.17 7.82
CA ASN A 179 3.96 -3.26 7.48
C ASN A 179 5.17 -3.99 6.89
N LEU A 180 5.83 -3.31 5.97
CA LEU A 180 7.11 -3.71 5.38
C LEU A 180 8.28 -3.55 6.38
N PRO A 181 9.48 -4.13 6.09
CA PRO A 181 10.66 -3.96 6.95
C PRO A 181 11.22 -2.54 6.86
N PHE A 182 10.76 -1.65 7.75
CA PHE A 182 11.11 -0.22 7.73
C PHE A 182 12.61 0.04 7.85
N GLY A 183 13.31 -0.77 8.65
CA GLY A 183 14.74 -0.65 8.83
C GLY A 183 15.54 -0.84 7.53
N CYS A 184 14.91 -1.37 6.49
CA CYS A 184 15.52 -1.55 5.18
C CYS A 184 15.21 -0.44 4.16
N PHE A 185 14.38 0.54 4.52
CA PHE A 185 14.01 1.64 3.64
C PHE A 185 15.15 2.67 3.58
N PRO A 186 15.59 3.10 2.38
CA PRO A 186 16.59 4.15 2.25
C PRO A 186 16.23 5.44 3.00
N SER A 187 14.93 5.80 3.08
CA SER A 187 14.49 6.95 3.85
C SER A 187 14.78 6.82 5.35
N CYS A 188 14.43 5.69 5.95
CA CYS A 188 14.71 5.41 7.36
C CYS A 188 16.22 5.33 7.60
N LEU A 189 16.97 4.65 6.73
CA LEU A 189 18.42 4.54 6.82
C LEU A 189 19.12 5.91 6.73
N THR A 190 18.61 6.83 5.91
CA THR A 190 19.09 8.22 5.87
C THR A 190 18.71 8.99 7.12
N ASN A 191 17.47 8.85 7.63
CA ASN A 191 17.03 9.55 8.84
C ASN A 191 17.83 9.15 10.08
N PHE A 192 18.25 7.89 10.14
CA PHE A 192 18.98 7.29 11.26
C PHE A 192 20.43 6.91 10.90
N GLU A 193 21.04 7.58 9.90
CA GLU A 193 22.40 7.27 9.43
C GLU A 193 23.44 7.30 10.58
N GLY A 194 23.20 8.10 11.63
CA GLY A 194 24.05 8.23 12.81
C GLY A 194 23.88 7.16 13.89
N SER A 195 23.05 6.14 13.68
CA SER A 195 22.90 4.98 14.58
C SER A 195 24.21 4.23 14.80
N ASP A 196 24.34 3.55 15.94
CA ASP A 196 25.52 2.75 16.25
C ASP A 196 25.63 1.56 15.29
N GLU A 197 26.87 1.16 14.93
CA GLU A 197 27.09 0.05 13.97
C GLU A 197 26.41 -1.26 14.39
N GLU A 198 26.25 -1.49 15.71
CA GLU A 198 25.60 -2.67 16.28
C GLU A 198 24.08 -2.71 16.04
N GLU A 199 23.46 -1.57 15.72
CA GLU A 199 22.02 -1.48 15.42
C GLU A 199 21.69 -1.91 13.99
N TYR A 200 22.71 -1.98 13.11
CA TYR A 200 22.57 -2.46 11.75
C TYR A 200 22.80 -3.97 11.66
N ASP A 201 21.89 -4.67 11.00
CA ASP A 201 22.10 -6.07 10.69
C ASP A 201 23.26 -6.20 9.68
N PRO A 202 24.34 -6.97 10.00
CA PRO A 202 25.55 -6.99 9.18
C PRO A 202 25.37 -7.72 7.84
N LEU A 203 24.29 -8.50 7.69
CA LEU A 203 24.00 -9.24 6.47
C LEU A 203 23.24 -8.37 5.46
N THR A 204 22.24 -7.64 5.95
CA THR A 204 21.26 -6.89 5.15
C THR A 204 21.58 -5.40 5.07
N GLY A 205 22.26 -4.85 6.08
CA GLY A 205 22.47 -3.42 6.24
C GLY A 205 21.22 -2.67 6.71
N CYS A 206 20.20 -3.37 7.19
CA CYS A 206 18.97 -2.78 7.71
C CYS A 206 19.07 -2.45 9.21
N LEU A 207 18.36 -1.43 9.67
CA LEU A 207 18.23 -1.12 11.09
C LEU A 207 17.33 -2.15 11.80
N THR A 208 17.90 -2.86 12.77
CA THR A 208 17.24 -3.97 13.45
C THR A 208 16.07 -3.50 14.31
N TRP A 209 16.22 -2.40 15.04
CA TRP A 209 15.16 -1.89 15.93
C TRP A 209 13.92 -1.40 15.17
N LEU A 210 14.09 -0.83 13.98
CA LEU A 210 12.97 -0.45 13.10
C LEU A 210 12.27 -1.67 12.51
N ASN A 211 13.02 -2.70 12.13
CA ASN A 211 12.43 -3.95 11.69
C ASN A 211 11.63 -4.63 12.82
N GLN A 212 12.15 -4.62 14.05
CA GLN A 212 11.44 -5.08 15.25
C GLN A 212 10.19 -4.24 15.54
N PHE A 213 10.19 -2.95 15.21
CA PHE A 213 9.01 -2.11 15.28
C PHE A 213 7.94 -2.57 14.28
N SER A 214 8.30 -2.80 13.01
CA SER A 214 7.38 -3.36 12.00
C SER A 214 6.82 -4.71 12.44
N GLU A 215 7.66 -5.61 12.98
CA GLU A 215 7.23 -6.91 13.50
C GLU A 215 6.26 -6.77 14.67
N TYR A 216 6.47 -5.80 15.56
CA TYR A 216 5.55 -5.52 16.67
C TYR A 216 4.16 -5.07 16.20
N HIS A 217 4.10 -4.12 15.25
CA HIS A 217 2.84 -3.75 14.62
C HIS A 217 2.17 -4.97 13.98
N ASN A 218 2.93 -5.74 13.21
CA ASN A 218 2.43 -6.90 12.47
C ASN A 218 1.90 -8.00 13.39
N GLN A 219 2.52 -8.21 14.54
CA GLN A 219 2.04 -9.14 15.55
C GLN A 219 0.68 -8.69 16.10
N LEU A 220 0.57 -7.44 16.55
CA LEU A 220 -0.68 -6.92 17.10
C LEU A 220 -1.81 -6.88 16.06
N LEU A 221 -1.49 -6.55 14.81
CA LEU A 221 -2.44 -6.62 13.72
C LEU A 221 -2.96 -8.05 13.53
N GLN A 222 -2.09 -9.05 13.49
CA GLN A 222 -2.51 -10.46 13.35
C GLN A 222 -3.38 -10.93 14.51
N GLU A 223 -3.02 -10.58 15.75
CA GLU A 223 -3.81 -10.90 16.94
C GLU A 223 -5.22 -10.29 16.85
N GLU A 224 -5.33 -9.02 16.42
CA GLU A 224 -6.60 -8.33 16.28
C GLU A 224 -7.43 -8.88 15.11
N LEU A 225 -6.81 -9.17 13.96
CA LEU A 225 -7.50 -9.80 12.83
C LEU A 225 -8.05 -11.19 13.20
N ALA A 226 -7.32 -11.96 14.00
CA ALA A 226 -7.80 -13.23 14.52
C ALA A 226 -9.03 -13.04 15.44
N ARG A 227 -9.01 -12.02 16.30
CA ARG A 227 -10.17 -11.65 17.13
C ARG A 227 -11.39 -11.25 16.29
N ILE A 228 -11.20 -10.43 15.26
CA ILE A 228 -12.28 -10.04 14.34
C ILE A 228 -12.84 -11.28 13.63
N GLN A 229 -11.98 -12.20 13.20
CA GLN A 229 -12.37 -13.45 12.54
C GLN A 229 -13.20 -14.36 13.46
N GLU A 230 -12.90 -14.41 14.76
CA GLU A 230 -13.70 -15.14 15.76
C GLU A 230 -15.09 -14.51 15.97
N ILE A 231 -15.17 -13.17 15.98
CA ILE A 231 -16.43 -12.43 16.12
C ILE A 231 -17.30 -12.56 14.85
N HIS A 232 -16.66 -12.60 13.68
CA HIS A 232 -17.31 -12.64 12.37
C HIS A 232 -16.94 -13.91 11.59
N PRO A 233 -17.38 -15.11 12.02
CA PRO A 233 -16.97 -16.39 11.42
C PRO A 233 -17.47 -16.59 9.97
N HIS A 234 -18.32 -15.70 9.47
CA HIS A 234 -18.85 -15.70 8.11
C HIS A 234 -18.03 -14.85 7.14
N VAL A 235 -17.10 -14.04 7.66
CA VAL A 235 -16.17 -13.23 6.89
C VAL A 235 -14.88 -14.02 6.72
N ASN A 236 -14.16 -13.78 5.64
CA ASN A 236 -12.82 -14.29 5.46
C ASN A 236 -11.81 -13.15 5.46
N ILE A 237 -10.89 -13.20 6.41
CA ILE A 237 -9.82 -12.21 6.55
C ILE A 237 -8.49 -12.90 6.28
N VAL A 238 -7.76 -12.43 5.26
CA VAL A 238 -6.40 -12.90 4.99
C VAL A 238 -5.40 -11.81 5.34
N TYR A 239 -4.53 -12.13 6.29
CA TYR A 239 -3.34 -11.35 6.56
C TYR A 239 -2.33 -11.57 5.43
N ALA A 240 -1.86 -10.48 4.82
CA ALA A 240 -0.76 -10.52 3.87
C ALA A 240 0.56 -10.15 4.58
N ASP A 241 1.40 -11.16 4.80
CA ASP A 241 2.70 -11.01 5.45
C ASP A 241 3.74 -10.35 4.53
N TYR A 242 3.60 -9.03 4.37
CA TYR A 242 4.50 -8.21 3.56
C TYR A 242 5.92 -8.24 4.11
N TYR A 243 6.07 -8.23 5.43
CA TYR A 243 7.38 -8.23 6.08
C TYR A 243 8.18 -9.49 5.72
N SER A 244 7.64 -10.68 5.99
CA SER A 244 8.35 -11.93 5.74
C SER A 244 8.61 -12.15 4.24
N ALA A 245 7.73 -11.67 3.37
CA ALA A 245 7.94 -11.72 1.94
C ALA A 245 9.08 -10.79 1.50
N ALA A 246 9.09 -9.54 1.97
CA ALA A 246 10.03 -8.51 1.55
C ALA A 246 11.42 -8.67 2.18
N ILE A 247 11.53 -9.10 3.44
CA ILE A 247 12.84 -9.26 4.11
C ILE A 247 13.74 -10.28 3.39
N ARG A 248 13.14 -11.24 2.66
CA ARG A 248 13.85 -12.21 1.82
C ARG A 248 14.62 -11.55 0.67
N PHE A 249 14.18 -10.39 0.19
CA PHE A 249 14.91 -9.63 -0.83
C PHE A 249 16.29 -9.21 -0.31
N TYR A 250 16.38 -8.87 0.98
CA TYR A 250 17.61 -8.42 1.64
C TYR A 250 18.46 -9.60 2.11
N LEU A 251 17.83 -10.68 2.61
CA LEU A 251 18.54 -11.89 3.05
C LEU A 251 19.09 -12.73 1.89
N SER A 252 18.46 -12.68 0.71
CA SER A 252 18.82 -13.53 -0.44
C SER A 252 18.72 -12.79 -1.78
N PRO A 253 19.36 -11.62 -1.95
CA PRO A 253 19.17 -10.70 -3.09
C PRO A 253 19.31 -11.37 -4.45
N LYS A 254 20.35 -12.20 -4.62
CA LYS A 254 20.64 -12.87 -5.89
C LYS A 254 19.53 -13.82 -6.35
N GLN A 255 18.80 -14.45 -5.41
CA GLN A 255 17.67 -15.33 -5.76
C GLN A 255 16.49 -14.54 -6.32
N PHE A 256 16.38 -13.27 -5.94
CA PHE A 256 15.31 -12.36 -6.35
C PHE A 256 15.72 -11.40 -7.47
N GLY A 257 16.94 -11.51 -7.99
CA GLY A 257 17.44 -10.66 -9.08
C GLY A 257 18.00 -9.31 -8.62
N PHE A 258 18.11 -9.07 -7.31
CA PHE A 258 18.66 -7.84 -6.76
C PHE A 258 20.18 -7.89 -6.57
N ARG A 259 20.82 -6.72 -6.62
CA ARG A 259 22.26 -6.56 -6.40
C ARG A 259 22.53 -6.14 -4.96
N LYS A 260 23.58 -6.68 -4.34
CA LYS A 260 23.90 -6.38 -2.93
C LYS A 260 24.21 -4.89 -2.74
N GLU A 261 24.83 -4.27 -3.75
CA GLU A 261 25.30 -2.89 -3.75
C GLU A 261 24.15 -1.86 -3.82
N THR A 262 22.94 -2.30 -4.17
CA THR A 262 21.75 -1.47 -4.40
C THR A 262 20.61 -1.78 -3.44
N LEU A 263 20.74 -2.81 -2.59
CA LEU A 263 19.68 -3.29 -1.70
C LEU A 263 19.08 -2.19 -0.83
N THR A 264 19.93 -1.39 -0.21
CA THR A 264 19.55 -0.30 0.70
C THR A 264 19.60 1.07 0.03
N LYS A 265 19.61 1.12 -1.30
CA LYS A 265 19.66 2.38 -2.06
C LYS A 265 18.38 2.58 -2.86
N ALA A 266 17.94 3.83 -2.97
CA ALA A 266 16.91 4.21 -3.92
C ALA A 266 17.46 4.19 -5.36
N CYS A 267 16.67 3.73 -6.32
CA CYS A 267 17.01 3.84 -7.75
C CYS A 267 16.90 5.29 -8.24
N CYS A 268 15.89 6.04 -7.80
CA CYS A 268 15.64 7.44 -8.11
C CYS A 268 15.73 8.26 -6.83
N GLY A 269 16.72 9.14 -6.70
CA GLY A 269 16.82 9.95 -5.49
C GLY A 269 17.96 10.96 -5.50
N GLY A 270 18.16 11.60 -4.36
CA GLY A 270 18.91 12.85 -4.23
C GLY A 270 20.36 12.73 -3.74
N GLY A 271 20.99 11.56 -3.83
CA GLY A 271 22.38 11.33 -3.38
C GLY A 271 22.52 10.87 -1.93
N GLY A 272 23.74 10.97 -1.37
CA GLY A 272 24.07 10.38 -0.05
C GLY A 272 24.30 8.86 -0.10
N PRO A 273 24.60 8.21 1.04
CA PRO A 273 24.94 6.78 1.08
C PRO A 273 23.83 5.86 0.58
N TYR A 274 22.57 6.21 0.87
CA TYR A 274 21.36 5.46 0.51
C TYR A 274 20.65 6.01 -0.74
N ASN A 275 21.27 6.98 -1.43
CA ASN A 275 20.69 7.69 -2.56
C ASN A 275 19.31 8.33 -2.28
N PHE A 276 19.08 8.81 -1.06
CA PHE A 276 17.82 9.41 -0.62
C PHE A 276 18.06 10.76 0.05
N ASN A 277 17.20 11.74 -0.24
CA ASN A 277 17.23 13.07 0.36
C ASN A 277 15.83 13.71 0.28
N LEU A 278 15.25 14.08 1.42
CA LEU A 278 13.92 14.72 1.49
C LEU A 278 13.85 16.06 0.73
N SER A 279 14.96 16.79 0.60
CA SER A 279 15.02 18.03 -0.17
C SER A 279 15.19 17.82 -1.68
N ALA A 280 15.42 16.58 -2.11
CA ALA A 280 15.63 16.20 -3.50
C ALA A 280 14.97 14.83 -3.75
N ILE A 281 13.63 14.84 -3.75
CA ILE A 281 12.81 13.65 -3.99
C ILE A 281 12.66 13.35 -5.49
N CYS A 282 12.43 12.08 -5.81
CA CYS A 282 12.16 11.66 -7.19
C CYS A 282 10.94 12.39 -7.77
N GLY A 283 11.01 12.80 -9.04
CA GLY A 283 9.88 13.43 -9.75
C GLY A 283 9.67 14.93 -9.52
N TYR A 284 10.48 15.61 -8.69
CA TYR A 284 10.33 17.06 -8.44
C TYR A 284 11.68 17.77 -8.18
N PRO A 285 11.80 19.07 -8.52
CA PRO A 285 12.16 19.58 -9.85
C PRO A 285 13.66 19.40 -10.21
N LEU A 286 14.42 18.61 -9.45
CA LEU A 286 15.89 18.55 -9.53
C LEU A 286 16.46 17.13 -9.62
N VAL A 287 15.69 16.10 -9.24
CA VAL A 287 16.10 14.70 -9.43
C VAL A 287 15.66 14.23 -10.82
N THR A 288 16.55 14.42 -11.80
CA THR A 288 16.37 13.89 -13.16
C THR A 288 17.19 12.62 -13.40
N SER A 289 18.17 12.32 -12.54
CA SER A 289 18.97 11.11 -12.62
C SER A 289 18.34 9.99 -11.81
N CYS A 290 18.00 8.91 -12.50
CA CYS A 290 17.53 7.66 -11.95
C CYS A 290 18.46 6.54 -12.44
N CYS A 291 18.50 5.43 -11.73
CA CYS A 291 19.30 4.28 -12.13
C CYS A 291 18.92 3.76 -13.53
N ASP A 292 19.87 3.11 -14.20
CA ASP A 292 19.67 2.57 -15.56
C ASP A 292 18.74 1.34 -15.57
N ASP A 293 18.84 0.51 -14.53
CA ASP A 293 18.10 -0.76 -14.41
C ASP A 293 17.35 -0.84 -13.06
N PRO A 294 16.10 -0.33 -13.00
CA PRO A 294 15.26 -0.41 -11.81
C PRO A 294 15.00 -1.84 -11.33
N SER A 295 15.09 -2.84 -12.21
CA SER A 295 14.83 -4.24 -11.83
C SER A 295 15.89 -4.82 -10.88
N SER A 296 17.04 -4.15 -10.78
CA SER A 296 18.14 -4.52 -9.88
C SER A 296 18.06 -3.87 -8.49
N TYR A 297 17.04 -3.03 -8.24
CA TYR A 297 16.81 -2.30 -6.99
C TYR A 297 15.54 -2.77 -6.31
N VAL A 298 15.55 -2.85 -4.98
CA VAL A 298 14.33 -3.07 -4.18
C VAL A 298 13.53 -1.76 -4.08
N SER A 299 14.20 -0.67 -3.71
CA SER A 299 13.57 0.63 -3.53
C SER A 299 13.62 1.48 -4.81
N TRP A 300 12.47 2.04 -5.18
CA TRP A 300 12.34 2.99 -6.26
C TRP A 300 12.84 4.37 -5.86
N ASP A 301 12.20 5.01 -4.87
CA ASP A 301 12.42 6.41 -4.51
C ASP A 301 12.88 6.62 -3.06
N GLY A 302 13.22 5.53 -2.37
CA GLY A 302 13.65 5.52 -0.97
C GLY A 302 12.55 5.20 0.03
N ILE A 303 11.28 5.28 -0.39
CA ILE A 303 10.12 4.92 0.43
C ILE A 303 9.37 3.76 -0.25
N HIS A 304 9.19 3.84 -1.56
CA HIS A 304 8.38 2.89 -2.32
C HIS A 304 9.24 1.85 -3.04
N TYR A 305 8.62 0.70 -3.36
CA TYR A 305 9.27 -0.39 -4.08
C TYR A 305 9.23 -0.21 -5.59
N THR A 306 10.24 -0.77 -6.26
CA THR A 306 10.26 -0.89 -7.72
C THR A 306 9.17 -1.83 -8.23
N GLU A 307 8.81 -1.75 -9.50
CA GLU A 307 7.90 -2.71 -10.14
C GLU A 307 8.41 -4.15 -9.93
N ALA A 308 9.72 -4.36 -10.04
CA ALA A 308 10.32 -5.68 -9.85
C ALA A 308 10.10 -6.22 -8.43
N ALA A 309 10.31 -5.40 -7.41
CA ALA A 309 10.02 -5.76 -6.02
C ALA A 309 8.51 -5.96 -5.78
N ASN A 310 7.66 -5.07 -6.29
CA ASN A 310 6.20 -5.20 -6.21
C ASN A 310 5.68 -6.50 -6.87
N ARG A 311 6.29 -6.92 -7.98
CA ARG A 311 5.96 -8.17 -8.66
C ARG A 311 6.32 -9.40 -7.82
N LEU A 312 7.48 -9.39 -7.17
CA LEU A 312 7.91 -10.51 -6.34
C LEU A 312 7.09 -10.59 -5.05
N LEU A 313 6.79 -9.44 -4.46
CA LEU A 313 5.94 -9.32 -3.28
C LEU A 313 4.52 -9.81 -3.59
N SER A 314 3.90 -9.34 -4.69
CA SER A 314 2.57 -9.79 -5.11
C SER A 314 2.49 -11.30 -5.36
N ARG A 315 3.51 -11.93 -5.94
CA ARG A 315 3.55 -13.40 -6.09
C ARG A 315 3.46 -14.12 -4.75
N ALA A 316 4.25 -13.69 -3.76
CA ALA A 316 4.22 -14.30 -2.43
C ALA A 316 2.84 -14.16 -1.75
N ILE A 317 2.18 -13.01 -1.94
CA ILE A 317 0.85 -12.74 -1.41
C ILE A 317 -0.22 -13.56 -2.13
N LEU A 318 -0.15 -13.63 -3.47
CA LEU A 318 -1.09 -14.40 -4.29
C LEU A 318 -0.99 -15.90 -4.01
N ASP A 319 0.22 -16.43 -3.82
CA ASP A 319 0.41 -17.83 -3.40
C ASP A 319 -0.33 -18.10 -2.08
N GLY A 320 -0.21 -17.21 -1.09
CA GLY A 320 -0.94 -17.29 0.18
C GLY A 320 -2.46 -17.15 0.04
N LEU A 321 -2.91 -16.22 -0.82
CA LEU A 321 -4.32 -16.04 -1.16
C LEU A 321 -4.91 -17.30 -1.79
N HIS A 322 -4.23 -17.93 -2.75
CA HIS A 322 -4.72 -19.14 -3.41
C HIS A 322 -4.74 -20.36 -2.47
N THR A 323 -3.84 -20.42 -1.49
CA THR A 323 -3.86 -21.49 -0.48
C THR A 323 -5.00 -21.30 0.54
N ASN A 324 -5.26 -20.06 0.96
CA ASN A 324 -6.29 -19.76 1.95
C ASN A 324 -7.69 -19.65 1.32
N PHE A 325 -7.73 -19.27 0.03
CA PHE A 325 -8.91 -19.25 -0.82
C PHE A 325 -8.65 -20.15 -2.02
N PRO A 326 -9.02 -21.45 -1.97
CA PRO A 326 -9.27 -22.15 -3.21
C PRO A 326 -10.46 -21.43 -3.86
N ILE A 327 -10.16 -20.47 -4.74
CA ILE A 327 -11.17 -19.68 -5.46
C ILE A 327 -12.04 -20.70 -6.20
N SER A 328 -13.17 -21.07 -5.59
CA SER A 328 -14.28 -21.66 -6.30
C SER A 328 -14.55 -20.71 -7.46
N ASN A 329 -14.66 -21.24 -8.68
CA ASN A 329 -14.92 -20.51 -9.93
C ASN A 329 -16.14 -19.55 -9.90
N SER A 330 -16.78 -19.31 -8.75
CA SER A 330 -17.91 -18.42 -8.53
C SER A 330 -17.61 -16.92 -8.69
N LEU A 331 -16.36 -16.46 -8.55
CA LEU A 331 -16.00 -15.07 -8.92
C LEU A 331 -15.92 -14.87 -10.44
N CYS A 332 -15.81 -15.96 -11.20
CA CYS A 332 -15.91 -15.98 -12.65
C CYS A 332 -17.21 -16.67 -13.08
N GLN A 333 -18.36 -16.04 -12.83
CA GLN A 333 -19.55 -16.40 -13.63
C GLN A 333 -19.29 -15.94 -15.07
N SER A 334 -18.86 -16.89 -15.90
CA SER A 334 -18.85 -16.75 -17.34
C SER A 334 -20.24 -16.31 -17.80
N PHE A 335 -20.36 -15.09 -18.30
CA PHE A 335 -21.54 -14.68 -19.05
C PHE A 335 -21.63 -15.55 -20.32
N THR A 336 -22.41 -16.63 -20.25
CA THR A 336 -22.82 -17.37 -21.44
C THR A 336 -23.72 -16.46 -22.27
N VAL A 337 -23.17 -15.94 -23.37
CA VAL A 337 -23.94 -15.32 -24.45
C VAL A 337 -24.82 -16.41 -25.06
N ASN A 338 -26.11 -16.37 -24.76
CA ASN A 338 -27.11 -17.17 -25.46
C ASN A 338 -27.26 -16.64 -26.89
N ASN A 339 -26.48 -17.20 -27.83
CA ASN A 339 -26.79 -17.10 -29.25
C ASN A 339 -27.99 -18.00 -29.55
N LYS A 340 -29.20 -17.45 -29.36
CA LYS A 340 -30.40 -18.01 -30.00
C LYS A 340 -30.34 -17.67 -31.49
N LEU A 341 -30.06 -18.71 -32.26
CA LEU A 341 -30.37 -18.83 -33.68
C LEU A 341 -31.81 -18.35 -33.96
N SER A 342 -31.96 -17.39 -34.87
CA SER A 342 -33.20 -17.15 -35.58
C SER A 342 -33.00 -17.54 -37.05
N ASN A 343 -33.49 -18.74 -37.39
CA ASN A 343 -33.87 -19.06 -38.76
C ASN A 343 -35.17 -18.31 -39.08
N SER A 344 -35.13 -17.37 -40.02
CA SER A 344 -36.15 -17.19 -41.08
C SER A 344 -35.56 -16.32 -42.18
#